data_AF-E9NQ39-F1
#
_entry.id   AF-E9NQ39-F1
#
_cell.length_a   1.000
_cell.length_b   1.000
_cell.length_c   1.000
_cell.angle_alpha   90.00
_cell.angle_beta   90.00
_cell.angle_gamma   90.00
#
_symmetry.space_group_name_H-M   'P 1'
#
loop_
_entity.id
_entity.type
_entity.pdbx_description
1 polymer ?
#
loop_
_entity_poly.entity_id
_entity_poly.type
_entity_poly.pdbx_seq_one_letter_code
_entity_poly.pdbx_strand_id
1 'polypeptide(L)' 'MKKKFVSIFMILGIVLLSVSTLGITVDAATYYGNGVYCNKQECWVDWNKASKEIGKIIVNGWVQHGPWAPR' A
#
# COMPACT_ATOMS: atom_id res chain seq x y z
N MET A 1 27.93 -7.14 37.61
CA MET A 1 27.51 -6.75 36.23
C MET A 1 26.69 -7.83 35.50
N LYS A 2 27.05 -9.12 35.56
CA LYS A 2 26.32 -10.22 34.89
C LYS A 2 24.80 -10.29 35.14
N LYS A 3 24.33 -10.04 36.38
CA LYS A 3 22.89 -10.10 36.73
C LYS A 3 22.03 -9.05 36.01
N LYS A 4 22.57 -7.84 35.76
CA LYS A 4 21.82 -6.76 35.07
C LYS A 4 21.67 -7.04 33.57
N PHE A 5 22.69 -7.65 32.94
CA PHE A 5 22.60 -8.08 31.55
C PHE A 5 21.56 -9.19 31.37
N VAL A 6 21.53 -10.21 32.24
CA VAL A 6 20.55 -11.32 32.16
C VAL A 6 19.10 -10.81 32.26
N SER A 7 18.85 -9.84 33.14
CA SER A 7 17.52 -9.23 33.29
C SER A 7 17.09 -8.45 32.03
N ILE A 8 18.01 -7.71 31.40
CA ILE A 8 17.72 -6.96 30.17
C ILE A 8 17.40 -7.92 29.01
N PHE A 9 18.19 -9.00 28.85
CA PHE A 9 17.95 -10.00 27.81
C PHE A 9 16.61 -10.73 27.99
N MET A 10 16.20 -11.02 29.23
CA MET A 10 14.88 -11.61 29.49
C MET A 10 13.74 -10.66 29.11
N ILE A 11 13.84 -9.37 29.47
CA ILE A 11 12.78 -8.40 29.17
C ILE A 11 12.65 -8.19 27.65
N LEU A 12 13.77 -8.08 26.93
CA LEU A 12 13.78 -7.99 25.46
C LEU A 12 13.20 -9.23 24.80
N GLY A 13 13.52 -10.42 25.30
CA GLY A 13 12.98 -11.68 24.80
C GLY A 13 11.46 -11.77 24.96
N ILE A 14 10.92 -11.35 26.11
CA ILE A 14 9.47 -11.35 26.38
C ILE A 14 8.73 -10.34 25.48
N VAL A 15 9.30 -9.16 25.24
CA VAL A 15 8.72 -8.14 24.35
C VAL A 15 8.72 -8.60 22.89
N LEU A 16 9.78 -9.28 22.44
CA LEU A 16 9.84 -9.84 21.08
C LEU A 16 8.86 -11.02 20.88
N LEU A 17 8.68 -11.84 21.92
CA LEU A 17 7.70 -12.93 21.92
C LEU A 17 6.25 -12.43 21.95
N SER A 18 5.95 -11.33 22.64
CA SER A 18 4.58 -10.81 22.68
C SER A 18 4.15 -10.19 21.35
N VAL A 19 5.04 -9.48 20.65
CA VAL A 19 4.75 -8.87 19.33
C VAL A 19 4.51 -9.92 18.24
N SER A 20 5.18 -11.08 18.30
CA SER A 20 5.01 -12.15 17.31
C SER A 20 3.69 -12.92 17.44
N THR A 21 3.00 -12.82 18.59
CA THR A 21 1.68 -13.45 18.82
C THR A 21 0.48 -12.58 18.42
N LEU A 22 0.71 -11.28 18.18
CA LEU A 22 -0.31 -10.37 17.62
C LEU A 22 -0.28 -10.49 16.11
N GLY A 23 -0.93 -11.54 15.58
CA GLY A 23 -1.14 -11.70 14.15
C GLY A 23 -1.97 -10.54 13.59
N ILE A 24 -1.31 -9.54 13.00
CA ILE A 24 -1.99 -8.47 12.28
C ILE A 24 -2.50 -9.08 10.97
N THR A 25 -3.79 -9.42 10.92
CA THR A 25 -4.46 -9.80 9.68
C THR A 25 -4.71 -8.53 8.87
N VAL A 26 -3.77 -8.18 8.00
CA VAL A 26 -4.02 -7.16 6.97
C VAL A 26 -4.91 -7.79 5.91
N ASP A 27 -6.17 -7.35 5.82
CA ASP A 27 -7.06 -7.82 4.77
C ASP A 27 -6.53 -7.29 3.44
N ALA A 28 -6.20 -8.19 2.51
CA ALA A 28 -5.56 -7.82 1.26
C ALA A 28 -6.50 -6.93 0.44
N ALA A 29 -5.96 -5.81 -0.06
CA ALA A 29 -6.72 -4.88 -0.88
C ALA A 29 -6.90 -5.43 -2.30
N THR A 30 -8.13 -5.37 -2.83
CA THR A 30 -8.46 -5.65 -4.23
C THR A 30 -8.35 -4.38 -5.07
N TYR A 31 -7.72 -4.47 -6.25
CA TYR A 31 -7.57 -3.35 -7.18
C TYR A 31 -8.72 -3.29 -8.19
N TYR A 32 -9.37 -2.13 -8.31
CA TYR A 32 -10.54 -1.92 -9.18
C TYR A 32 -10.26 -1.06 -10.42
N GLY A 33 -9.02 -0.60 -10.62
CA GLY A 33 -8.67 0.33 -11.70
C GLY A 33 -8.54 1.78 -11.22
N ASN A 34 -7.90 2.63 -12.04
CA ASN A 34 -7.75 4.07 -11.79
C ASN A 34 -7.18 4.44 -10.41
N GLY A 35 -6.33 3.59 -9.82
CA GLY A 35 -5.78 3.81 -8.48
C GLY A 35 -6.71 3.50 -7.31
N VAL A 36 -7.91 2.93 -7.56
CA VAL A 36 -8.86 2.56 -6.52
C VAL A 36 -8.56 1.18 -5.97
N TYR A 37 -8.48 1.09 -4.64
CA TYR A 37 -8.32 -0.15 -3.90
C TYR A 37 -9.39 -0.26 -2.83
N CYS A 38 -9.91 -1.47 -2.61
CA CYS A 38 -10.83 -1.75 -1.51
C CYS A 38 -10.47 -3.05 -0.81
N ASN A 39 -10.62 -3.07 0.52
CA ASN A 39 -10.69 -4.29 1.30
C ASN A 39 -12.13 -4.47 1.83
N LYS A 40 -12.36 -5.37 2.79
CA LYS A 40 -13.71 -5.59 3.34
C LYS A 40 -14.22 -4.45 4.22
N GLN A 41 -13.36 -3.51 4.63
CA GLN A 41 -13.63 -2.49 5.63
C GLN A 41 -13.72 -1.10 5.00
N GLU A 42 -12.86 -0.80 4.03
CA GLU A 42 -12.75 0.51 3.41
C GLU A 42 -12.27 0.45 1.96
N CYS A 43 -12.46 1.57 1.28
CA CYS A 43 -11.93 1.85 -0.04
C CYS A 43 -11.11 3.13 0.01
N TRP A 44 -9.99 3.16 -0.70
CA TRP A 44 -9.15 4.35 -0.82
C TRP A 44 -8.60 4.49 -2.23
N VAL A 45 -8.06 5.68 -2.49
CA VAL A 45 -7.45 6.04 -3.76
C VAL A 45 -5.97 6.26 -3.55
N ASP A 46 -5.16 5.51 -4.29
CA ASP A 46 -3.76 5.86 -4.53
C ASP A 46 -3.72 6.99 -5.55
N TRP A 47 -3.64 8.23 -5.06
CA TRP A 47 -3.62 9.43 -5.91
C TRP A 47 -2.44 9.47 -6.87
N ASN A 48 -1.28 8.91 -6.51
CA ASN A 48 -0.14 8.87 -7.43
C ASN A 48 -0.43 7.96 -8.63
N LYS A 49 -1.06 6.80 -8.38
CA LYS A 49 -1.49 5.90 -9.47
C LYS A 49 -2.65 6.49 -10.25
N ALA A 50 -3.66 7.04 -9.58
CA ALA A 50 -4.81 7.67 -10.21
C ALA A 50 -4.40 8.81 -11.15
N SER A 51 -3.53 9.72 -10.71
CA SER A 51 -3.02 10.82 -11.54
C SER A 51 -2.25 10.32 -12.77
N LYS A 52 -1.48 9.24 -12.65
CA LYS A 52 -0.78 8.63 -13.80
C LYS A 52 -1.75 8.03 -14.81
N GLU A 53 -2.77 7.31 -14.35
CA GLU A 53 -3.78 6.73 -15.25
C GLU A 53 -4.60 7.83 -15.95
N ILE A 54 -4.97 8.90 -15.24
CA ILE A 54 -5.60 10.09 -15.84
C ILE A 54 -4.69 10.71 -16.92
N GLY A 55 -3.41 10.89 -16.62
CA GLY A 55 -2.44 11.41 -17.57
C GLY A 55 -2.36 10.57 -18.85
N LYS A 56 -2.36 9.23 -18.73
CA LYS A 56 -2.40 8.33 -19.89
C LYS A 56 -3.67 8.52 -20.72
N ILE A 57 -4.83 8.63 -20.08
CA ILE A 57 -6.10 8.83 -20.78
C ILE A 57 -6.06 10.14 -21.59
N ILE A 58 -5.57 11.23 -20.99
CA ILE A 58 -5.45 12.53 -21.65
C ILE A 58 -4.50 12.45 -22.85
N VAL A 59 -3.30 11.89 -22.66
CA VAL A 59 -2.29 11.77 -23.73
C VAL A 59 -2.81 10.87 -24.85
N ASN A 60 -3.43 9.74 -24.53
CA ASN A 60 -3.97 8.83 -25.54
C ASN A 60 -5.11 9.50 -26.32
N GLY A 61 -6.02 10.21 -25.65
CA GLY A 61 -7.08 10.96 -26.32
C GLY A 61 -6.52 12.04 -27.25
N TRP A 62 -5.50 12.76 -26.81
CA TRP A 62 -4.80 13.74 -27.63
C TRP A 62 -4.15 13.08 -28.85
N VAL A 63 -3.35 12.03 -28.66
CA VAL A 63 -2.66 11.34 -29.77
C VAL A 63 -3.64 10.75 -30.78
N GLN A 64 -4.73 10.11 -30.33
CA GLN A 64 -5.65 9.37 -31.19
C GLN A 64 -6.73 10.24 -31.83
N HIS A 65 -7.11 11.35 -31.20
CA HIS A 65 -8.23 12.19 -31.64
C HIS A 65 -7.86 13.67 -31.80
N GLY A 66 -6.58 14.00 -31.67
CA GLY A 66 -6.06 15.34 -31.83
C GLY A 66 -6.08 15.83 -33.28
N PRO A 67 -5.74 17.11 -33.51
CA PRO A 67 -5.74 17.73 -34.83
C PRO A 67 -4.90 17.02 -35.91
N TRP A 68 -3.89 16.24 -35.54
CA TRP A 68 -3.05 15.45 -36.46
C TRP A 68 -3.57 14.03 -36.70
N ALA A 69 -4.62 13.59 -35.99
CA ALA A 69 -5.17 12.26 -36.20
C ALA A 69 -5.74 12.17 -37.63
N PRO A 70 -5.33 11.15 -38.43
CA PRO A 70 -5.91 10.94 -39.76
C PRO A 70 -7.40 10.67 -39.60
N ARG A 71 -8.22 11.45 -40.33
CA ARG A 71 -9.68 11.35 -40.32
C ARG A 71 -10.17 10.53 -41.50
#